data_AF-A0A817RLE7-F1
#
_entry.id   AF-A0A817RLE7-F1
#
_cell.length_a   1.000
_cell.length_b   1.000
_cell.length_c   1.000
_cell.angle_alpha   90.00
_cell.angle_beta   90.00
_cell.angle_gamma   90.00
#
_symmetry.space_group_name_H-M   'P 1'
#
loop_
_entity.id
_entity.type
_entity.pdbx_description
1 polymer ?
#
loop_
_entity_poly.entity_id
_entity_poly.type
_entity_poly.pdbx_seq_one_letter_code
_entity_poly.pdbx_strand_id
1 'polypeptide(L)'
;MSEDDDDDVEIETTSPTPISSTSLPLTKRKKGVFRRDWLSIDRYSSWLQEVNHDLTKARCKTCLKTFSVHCDGKSAVEKHVTSYLHKKSMKAFENNCSLAQFVIPERELDKITAAECVFVFHGVKHGHSYRSQECTINLIRNAFESSSLAKSISCGRTKSRAIVCNVLGPYFTNKVIDDLLKAQYYSLSVDASNKGNCKIFPFAVQYFSPTGVRRGNDFLIMSNFILLFCNI
;
A
#
# COMPACT_ATOMS: atom_id res chain seq x y z
N MET A 1 -20.06 -32.66 -28.64
CA MET A 1 -19.87 -33.83 -29.51
C MET A 1 -19.22 -33.34 -30.78
N SER A 2 -17.90 -33.37 -30.76
CA SER A 2 -17.02 -33.14 -31.89
C SER A 2 -15.86 -34.09 -31.61
N GLU A 3 -15.91 -35.21 -32.32
CA GLU A 3 -14.91 -36.27 -32.38
C GLU A 3 -13.73 -35.73 -33.19
N ASP A 4 -12.53 -35.80 -32.63
CA ASP A 4 -11.27 -35.68 -33.37
C ASP A 4 -10.43 -36.89 -32.98
N ASP A 5 -10.26 -37.78 -33.95
CA ASP A 5 -9.50 -39.03 -33.89
C ASP A 5 -7.98 -38.77 -33.95
N ASP A 6 -7.27 -39.55 -33.13
CA ASP A 6 -5.98 -40.23 -33.27
C ASP A 6 -4.85 -39.65 -34.15
N ASP A 7 -3.67 -39.52 -33.53
CA ASP A 7 -2.44 -40.08 -34.13
C ASP A 7 -1.42 -40.37 -33.01
N ASP A 8 -1.45 -41.62 -32.53
CA ASP A 8 -0.45 -42.21 -31.65
C ASP A 8 0.83 -42.53 -32.46
N VAL A 9 1.93 -41.83 -32.17
CA VAL A 9 3.26 -42.17 -32.69
C VAL A 9 3.99 -43.05 -31.68
N GLU A 10 4.06 -44.34 -32.00
CA GLU A 10 4.97 -45.31 -31.39
C GLU A 10 6.43 -44.88 -31.57
N ILE A 11 7.19 -44.76 -30.47
CA ILE A 11 8.65 -44.65 -30.51
C ILE A 11 9.23 -45.86 -29.79
N GLU A 12 9.87 -46.73 -30.59
CA GLU A 12 10.63 -47.90 -30.17
C GLU A 12 11.67 -47.58 -29.09
N THR A 13 11.49 -48.17 -27.92
CA THR A 13 12.53 -48.30 -26.89
C THR A 13 13.61 -49.27 -27.37
N THR A 14 14.70 -48.72 -27.91
CA THR A 14 15.97 -49.45 -28.08
C THR A 14 16.89 -49.18 -26.88
N SER A 15 17.27 -50.25 -26.21
CA SER A 15 18.20 -50.25 -25.08
C SER A 15 19.66 -50.26 -25.57
N PRO A 16 20.57 -49.42 -25.01
CA PRO A 16 22.00 -49.62 -25.20
C PRO A 16 22.61 -50.35 -24.00
N THR A 17 23.27 -51.46 -24.30
CA THR A 17 24.12 -52.28 -23.42
C THR A 17 25.38 -51.50 -22.98
N PRO A 18 26.08 -51.94 -21.91
CA PRO A 18 27.04 -51.14 -21.15
C PRO A 18 28.41 -51.06 -21.82
N ILE A 19 28.91 -49.84 -22.02
CA ILE A 19 30.30 -49.59 -22.43
C ILE A 19 31.16 -49.46 -21.18
N SER A 20 31.93 -50.52 -20.92
CA SER A 20 33.15 -50.48 -20.12
C SER A 20 34.23 -49.72 -20.88
N SER A 21 34.83 -48.69 -20.27
CA SER A 21 36.30 -48.49 -20.30
C SER A 21 36.74 -47.19 -19.60
N THR A 22 37.54 -47.40 -18.56
CA THR A 22 38.83 -46.72 -18.33
C THR A 22 38.80 -45.23 -17.98
N SER A 23 38.85 -44.95 -16.68
CA SER A 23 39.15 -43.64 -16.10
C SER A 23 40.54 -43.15 -16.50
N LEU A 24 40.60 -42.04 -17.23
CA LEU A 24 41.83 -41.26 -17.44
C LEU A 24 42.22 -40.51 -16.13
N PRO A 25 43.52 -40.25 -15.88
CA PRO A 25 43.96 -39.59 -14.66
C PRO A 25 43.42 -38.16 -14.60
N LEU A 26 42.60 -37.86 -13.58
CA LEU A 26 42.13 -36.50 -13.32
C LEU A 26 43.32 -35.62 -12.94
N THR A 27 43.75 -34.77 -13.88
CA THR A 27 44.68 -33.67 -13.61
C THR A 27 44.16 -32.86 -12.42
N LYS A 28 44.96 -32.66 -11.36
CA LYS A 28 44.57 -31.94 -10.15
C LYS A 28 43.95 -30.59 -10.51
N ARG A 29 42.63 -30.42 -10.32
CA ARG A 29 41.93 -29.16 -10.58
C ARG A 29 42.54 -28.05 -9.73
N LYS A 30 42.94 -26.94 -10.37
CA LYS A 30 43.39 -25.73 -9.67
C LYS A 30 42.24 -25.22 -8.79
N LYS A 31 42.54 -24.97 -7.52
CA LYS A 31 41.60 -24.37 -6.55
C LYS A 31 41.24 -22.96 -7.01
N GLY A 32 39.95 -22.68 -7.12
CA GLY A 32 39.40 -21.36 -7.44
C GLY A 32 39.50 -20.42 -6.24
N VAL A 33 39.81 -19.16 -6.53
CA VAL A 33 39.93 -18.08 -5.56
C VAL A 33 39.10 -16.91 -6.08
N PHE A 34 38.41 -16.21 -5.18
CA PHE A 34 37.66 -15.00 -5.48
C PHE A 34 38.60 -13.93 -6.06
N ARG A 35 38.21 -13.32 -7.19
CA ARG A 35 38.97 -12.25 -7.82
C ARG A 35 38.18 -10.96 -7.77
N ARG A 36 38.83 -9.87 -7.35
CA ARG A 36 38.22 -8.53 -7.30
C ARG A 36 37.84 -8.02 -8.69
N ASP A 37 38.50 -8.47 -9.74
CA ASP A 37 38.14 -8.17 -11.14
C ASP A 37 36.71 -8.61 -11.50
N TRP A 38 36.09 -9.49 -10.71
CA TRP A 38 34.68 -9.84 -10.92
C TRP A 38 33.74 -8.72 -10.50
N LEU A 39 34.15 -7.84 -9.58
CA LEU A 39 33.37 -6.70 -9.10
C LEU A 39 33.27 -5.58 -10.14
N SER A 40 34.21 -5.50 -11.10
CA SER A 40 34.16 -4.56 -12.21
C SER A 40 33.27 -5.03 -13.37
N ILE A 41 32.78 -6.27 -13.33
CA ILE A 41 31.85 -6.79 -14.34
C ILE A 41 30.45 -6.28 -13.98
N ASP A 42 29.86 -5.49 -14.87
CA ASP A 42 28.53 -4.88 -14.70
C ASP A 42 27.48 -5.90 -14.20
N ARG A 43 27.43 -7.09 -14.81
CA ARG A 43 26.53 -8.20 -14.46
C ARG A 43 26.65 -8.71 -13.01
N TYR A 44 27.78 -8.53 -12.34
CA TYR A 44 27.98 -8.99 -10.97
C TYR A 44 28.12 -7.85 -9.95
N SER A 45 28.55 -6.67 -10.39
CA SER A 45 28.92 -5.52 -9.55
C SER A 45 27.83 -5.12 -8.55
N SER A 46 26.56 -5.21 -8.96
CA SER A 46 25.40 -4.79 -8.18
C SER A 46 25.14 -5.68 -6.96
N TRP A 47 25.46 -6.98 -7.03
CA TRP A 47 25.06 -7.96 -6.02
C TRP A 47 26.20 -8.78 -5.43
N LEU A 48 27.33 -8.93 -6.12
CA LEU A 48 28.46 -9.75 -5.69
C LEU A 48 29.31 -8.99 -4.65
N GLN A 49 29.74 -9.69 -3.61
CA GLN A 49 30.55 -9.15 -2.53
C GLN A 49 31.64 -10.14 -2.11
N GLU A 50 32.83 -9.62 -1.80
CA GLU A 50 33.89 -10.40 -1.19
C GLU A 50 33.59 -10.74 0.27
N VAL A 51 34.08 -11.89 0.73
CA VAL A 51 34.01 -12.29 2.13
C VAL A 51 35.36 -11.97 2.78
N ASN A 52 35.34 -11.14 3.84
CA ASN A 52 36.55 -10.80 4.58
C ASN A 52 37.22 -12.08 5.11
N HIS A 53 38.53 -12.18 4.91
CA HIS A 53 39.39 -13.28 5.37
C HIS A 53 39.14 -14.67 4.76
N ASP A 54 38.25 -14.82 3.77
CA ASP A 54 38.06 -16.11 3.07
C ASP A 54 37.85 -15.91 1.56
N LEU A 55 38.96 -15.99 0.82
CA LEU A 55 38.96 -15.87 -0.64
C LEU A 55 38.36 -17.10 -1.35
N THR A 56 38.02 -18.16 -0.63
CA THR A 56 37.40 -19.35 -1.24
C THR A 56 35.87 -19.24 -1.30
N LYS A 57 35.31 -18.15 -0.78
CA LYS A 57 33.87 -17.89 -0.73
C LYS A 57 33.53 -16.55 -1.35
N ALA A 58 32.31 -16.46 -1.87
CA ALA A 58 31.70 -15.24 -2.36
C ALA A 58 30.35 -15.04 -1.67
N ARG A 59 29.94 -13.79 -1.47
CA ARG A 59 28.65 -13.44 -0.88
C ARG A 59 27.79 -12.71 -1.92
N CYS A 60 26.50 -13.03 -1.94
CA CYS A 60 25.51 -12.27 -2.69
C CYS A 60 24.73 -11.36 -1.72
N LYS A 61 24.70 -10.05 -1.99
CA LYS A 61 23.95 -9.04 -1.24
C LYS A 61 22.44 -9.20 -1.41
N THR A 62 21.98 -9.51 -2.63
CA THR A 62 20.55 -9.67 -2.94
C THR A 62 19.95 -10.94 -2.34
N CYS A 63 20.70 -12.05 -2.38
CA CYS A 63 20.25 -13.34 -1.83
C CYS A 63 20.58 -13.49 -0.33
N LEU A 64 21.46 -12.64 0.21
CA LEU A 64 22.06 -12.78 1.55
C LEU A 64 22.71 -14.17 1.79
N LYS A 65 23.23 -14.80 0.73
CA LYS A 65 23.86 -16.13 0.78
C LYS A 65 25.34 -16.06 0.46
N THR A 66 26.10 -16.86 1.18
CA THR A 66 27.52 -17.12 0.91
C THR A 66 27.64 -18.48 0.20
N PHE A 67 28.43 -18.54 -0.88
CA PHE A 67 28.67 -19.76 -1.64
C PHE A 67 30.16 -19.94 -1.92
N SER A 68 30.59 -21.20 -2.12
CA SER A 68 32.00 -21.53 -2.35
C SER A 68 32.39 -21.34 -3.81
N VAL A 69 33.52 -20.68 -4.05
CA VAL A 69 34.18 -20.57 -5.36
C VAL A 69 35.41 -21.48 -5.45
N HIS A 70 35.68 -22.27 -4.40
CA HIS A 70 36.88 -23.10 -4.29
C HIS A 70 37.05 -24.13 -5.41
N CYS A 71 35.96 -24.78 -5.82
CA CYS A 71 36.00 -25.86 -6.81
C CYS A 71 35.71 -25.35 -8.23
N ASP A 72 34.82 -24.37 -8.34
CA ASP A 72 34.21 -23.95 -9.60
C ASP A 72 34.66 -22.55 -10.05
N GLY A 73 35.37 -21.80 -9.21
CA GLY A 73 35.85 -20.45 -9.52
C GLY A 73 34.73 -19.52 -9.98
N LYS A 74 34.96 -18.86 -11.13
CA LYS A 74 33.98 -17.96 -11.76
C LYS A 74 32.69 -18.69 -12.14
N SER A 75 32.74 -19.98 -12.50
CA SER A 75 31.55 -20.75 -12.87
C SER A 75 30.55 -20.89 -11.72
N ALA A 76 31.00 -20.81 -10.45
CA ALA A 76 30.09 -20.75 -9.31
C ALA A 76 29.25 -19.47 -9.29
N VAL A 77 29.83 -18.33 -9.68
CA VAL A 77 29.16 -17.03 -9.80
C VAL A 77 28.10 -17.10 -10.91
N GLU A 78 28.43 -17.75 -12.03
CA GLU A 78 27.52 -17.95 -13.16
C GLU A 78 26.33 -18.86 -12.83
N LYS A 79 26.58 -19.93 -12.09
CA LYS A 79 25.51 -20.79 -11.56
C LYS A 79 24.64 -20.03 -10.57
N HIS A 80 25.24 -19.14 -9.76
CA HIS A 80 24.49 -18.33 -8.82
C HIS A 80 23.55 -17.35 -9.53
N VAL A 81 24.04 -16.56 -10.50
CA VAL A 81 23.23 -15.55 -11.20
C VAL A 81 22.07 -16.18 -11.99
N THR A 82 22.28 -17.38 -12.53
CA THR A 82 21.24 -18.12 -13.25
C THR A 82 20.26 -18.85 -12.33
N SER A 83 20.60 -19.02 -11.05
CA SER A 83 19.79 -19.75 -10.08
C SER A 83 18.40 -19.13 -9.90
N TYR A 84 17.41 -19.98 -9.64
CA TYR A 84 16.04 -19.56 -9.35
C TYR A 84 15.96 -18.58 -8.18
N LEU A 85 16.71 -18.85 -7.10
CA LEU A 85 16.71 -18.01 -5.91
C LEU A 85 17.22 -16.58 -6.22
N HIS A 86 18.30 -16.46 -6.98
CA HIS A 86 18.84 -15.15 -7.34
C HIS A 86 17.86 -14.37 -8.22
N LYS A 87 17.30 -15.00 -9.26
CA LYS A 87 16.27 -14.38 -10.12
C LYS A 87 15.04 -13.94 -9.31
N LYS A 88 14.58 -14.75 -8.35
CA LYS A 88 13.47 -14.40 -7.46
C LYS A 88 13.81 -13.21 -6.56
N SER A 89 15.00 -13.19 -5.96
CA SER A 89 15.46 -12.09 -5.12
C SER A 89 15.68 -10.79 -5.88
N MET A 90 16.22 -10.85 -7.11
CA MET A 90 16.38 -9.67 -7.98
C MET A 90 15.04 -9.07 -8.37
N LYS A 91 14.06 -9.89 -8.77
CA LYS A 91 12.69 -9.41 -9.02
C LYS A 91 12.07 -8.74 -7.79
N ALA A 92 12.28 -9.31 -6.61
CA ALA A 92 11.81 -8.70 -5.36
C ALA A 92 12.53 -7.37 -5.06
N PHE A 93 13.83 -7.29 -5.34
CA PHE A 93 14.63 -6.08 -5.17
C PHE A 93 14.19 -4.95 -6.12
N GLU A 94 13.95 -5.25 -7.40
CA GLU A 94 13.45 -4.30 -8.39
C GLU A 94 12.05 -3.76 -8.03
N ASN A 95 11.20 -4.60 -7.44
CA ASN A 95 9.86 -4.21 -7.01
C ASN A 95 9.84 -3.46 -5.66
N ASN A 96 10.95 -3.48 -4.90
CA ASN A 96 11.03 -2.80 -3.61
C ASN A 96 11.44 -1.34 -3.82
N CYS A 97 10.48 -0.44 -3.67
CA CYS A 97 10.77 0.99 -3.70
C CYS A 97 11.33 1.48 -2.35
N SER A 98 12.18 2.50 -2.40
CA SER A 98 12.76 3.12 -1.21
C SER A 98 11.67 3.64 -0.26
N LEU A 99 11.79 3.35 1.04
CA LEU A 99 10.90 3.88 2.06
C LEU A 99 10.86 5.41 2.09
N ALA A 100 11.91 6.08 1.61
CA ALA A 100 11.99 7.53 1.54
C ALA A 100 10.89 8.14 0.67
N GLN A 101 10.37 7.41 -0.33
CA GLN A 101 9.27 7.91 -1.17
C GLN A 101 7.93 8.00 -0.44
N PHE A 102 7.79 7.31 0.70
CA PHE A 102 6.58 7.35 1.52
C PHE A 102 6.65 8.37 2.65
N VAL A 103 7.79 9.04 2.81
CA VAL A 103 7.97 10.08 3.83
C VAL A 103 7.54 11.42 3.24
N ILE A 104 6.39 11.91 3.70
CA ILE A 104 5.91 13.24 3.35
C ILE A 104 6.59 14.25 4.28
N PRO A 105 7.22 15.33 3.76
CA PRO A 105 7.76 16.39 4.59
C PRO A 105 6.66 17.02 5.46
N GLU A 106 6.96 17.30 6.73
CA GLU A 106 6.00 17.87 7.69
C GLU A 106 5.29 19.13 7.17
N ARG A 107 6.01 19.99 6.44
CA ARG A 107 5.46 21.22 5.84
C ARG A 107 4.39 20.98 4.76
N GLU A 108 4.38 19.81 4.12
CA GLU A 108 3.36 19.45 3.14
C GLU A 108 2.16 18.73 3.78
N LEU A 109 2.36 18.15 4.97
CA LEU A 109 1.32 17.43 5.70
C LEU A 109 0.13 18.34 6.02
N ASP A 110 0.37 19.54 6.53
CA ASP A 110 -0.69 20.49 6.87
C ASP A 110 -1.57 20.84 5.67
N LYS A 111 -0.96 21.01 4.48
CA LYS A 111 -1.70 21.32 3.24
C LYS A 111 -2.57 20.15 2.81
N ILE A 112 -2.05 18.93 2.92
CA ILE A 112 -2.79 17.70 2.62
C ILE A 112 -3.95 17.55 3.60
N THR A 113 -3.68 17.66 4.90
CA THR A 113 -4.70 17.56 5.96
C THR A 113 -5.79 18.61 5.79
N ALA A 114 -5.43 19.86 5.47
CA ALA A 114 -6.39 20.92 5.19
C ALA A 114 -7.27 20.58 3.98
N ALA A 115 -6.67 20.12 2.87
CA ALA A 115 -7.40 19.72 1.68
C ALA A 115 -8.38 18.57 1.95
N GLU A 116 -7.95 17.57 2.72
CA GLU A 116 -8.80 16.44 3.13
C GLU A 116 -9.96 16.90 4.03
N CYS A 117 -9.69 17.73 5.04
CA CYS A 117 -10.73 18.29 5.90
C CYS A 117 -11.76 19.10 5.11
N VAL A 118 -11.33 19.93 4.16
CA VAL A 118 -12.21 20.71 3.27
C VAL A 118 -13.07 19.78 2.41
N PHE A 119 -12.46 18.75 1.83
CA PHE A 119 -13.16 17.78 0.99
C PHE A 119 -14.23 17.01 1.78
N VAL A 120 -13.89 16.54 2.99
CA VAL A 120 -14.83 15.86 3.88
C VAL A 120 -15.95 16.81 4.32
N PHE A 121 -15.62 18.04 4.70
CA PHE A 121 -16.61 19.04 5.08
C PHE A 121 -17.59 19.34 3.94
N HIS A 122 -17.09 19.52 2.71
CA HIS A 122 -17.94 19.68 1.54
C HIS A 122 -18.86 18.47 1.35
N GLY A 123 -18.32 17.26 1.49
CA GLY A 123 -19.12 16.03 1.42
C GLY A 123 -20.23 15.97 2.46
N VAL A 124 -19.98 16.34 3.71
CA VAL A 124 -21.01 16.42 4.76
C VAL A 124 -22.04 17.49 4.44
N LYS A 125 -21.59 18.69 4.07
CA LYS A 125 -22.45 19.85 3.78
C LYS A 125 -23.47 19.56 2.67
N HIS A 126 -23.08 18.78 1.67
CA HIS A 126 -23.92 18.44 0.52
C HIS A 126 -24.51 17.02 0.57
N GLY A 127 -24.33 16.29 1.68
CA GLY A 127 -24.89 14.94 1.84
C GLY A 127 -24.28 13.89 0.90
N HIS A 128 -23.03 14.04 0.49
CA HIS A 128 -22.34 13.07 -0.35
C HIS A 128 -21.99 11.81 0.44
N SER A 129 -22.29 10.64 -0.13
CA SER A 129 -21.91 9.36 0.45
C SER A 129 -20.38 9.22 0.59
N TYR A 130 -19.91 8.47 1.57
CA TYR A 130 -18.47 8.18 1.66
C TYR A 130 -17.93 7.35 0.47
N ARG A 131 -18.81 6.58 -0.19
CA ARG A 131 -18.45 5.83 -1.39
C ARG A 131 -18.14 6.77 -2.55
N SER A 132 -18.97 7.79 -2.77
CA SER A 132 -18.72 8.80 -3.79
C SER A 132 -17.48 9.62 -3.47
N GLN A 133 -17.26 9.97 -2.20
CA GLN A 133 -16.04 10.66 -1.76
C GLN A 133 -14.75 9.87 -2.11
N GLU A 134 -14.70 8.58 -1.81
CA GLU A 134 -13.55 7.72 -2.14
C GLU A 134 -13.30 7.64 -3.65
N CYS A 135 -14.37 7.48 -4.44
CA CYS A 135 -14.29 7.50 -5.90
C CYS A 135 -13.75 8.84 -6.42
N THR A 136 -14.24 9.96 -5.87
CA THR A 136 -13.80 11.31 -6.26
C THR A 136 -12.33 11.55 -5.92
N ILE A 137 -11.81 11.08 -4.79
CA ILE A 137 -10.38 11.19 -4.49
C ILE A 137 -9.54 10.43 -5.52
N ASN A 138 -9.94 9.22 -5.90
CA ASN A 138 -9.25 8.48 -6.96
C ASN A 138 -9.30 9.22 -8.30
N LEU A 139 -10.44 9.82 -8.64
CA LEU A 139 -10.57 10.67 -9.82
C LEU A 139 -9.65 11.89 -9.75
N ILE A 140 -9.57 12.58 -8.61
CA ILE A 140 -8.72 13.77 -8.43
C ILE A 140 -7.24 13.42 -8.67
N ARG A 141 -6.77 12.26 -8.18
CA ARG A 141 -5.38 11.83 -8.42
C ARG A 141 -5.07 11.63 -9.90
N ASN A 142 -6.04 11.10 -10.65
CA ASN A 142 -5.88 10.82 -12.08
C ASN A 142 -6.14 12.06 -12.95
N ALA A 143 -7.05 12.96 -12.54
CA ALA A 143 -7.34 14.18 -13.26
C ALA A 143 -6.21 15.22 -13.13
N PHE A 144 -5.50 15.20 -11.99
CA PHE A 144 -4.44 16.16 -11.66
C PHE A 144 -3.09 15.46 -11.48
N GLU A 145 -2.67 14.68 -12.48
CA GLU A 145 -1.40 13.92 -12.45
C GLU A 145 -0.15 14.80 -12.25
N SER A 146 -0.17 16.07 -12.66
CA SER A 146 0.94 17.00 -12.47
C SER A 146 1.08 17.51 -11.03
N SER A 147 0.03 17.38 -10.20
CA SER A 147 0.00 17.90 -8.83
C SER A 147 0.53 16.90 -7.83
N SER A 148 1.60 17.28 -7.10
CA SER A 148 2.11 16.50 -5.97
C SER A 148 1.08 16.37 -4.84
N LEU A 149 0.35 17.46 -4.56
CA LEU A 149 -0.70 17.47 -3.54
C LEU A 149 -1.82 16.47 -3.85
N ALA A 150 -2.29 16.45 -5.10
CA ALA A 150 -3.36 15.53 -5.51
C ALA A 150 -2.95 14.07 -5.29
N LYS A 151 -1.74 13.69 -5.71
CA LYS A 151 -1.19 12.34 -5.51
C LYS A 151 -1.10 11.95 -4.03
N SER A 152 -0.73 12.89 -3.18
CA SER A 152 -0.52 12.66 -1.74
C SER A 152 -1.80 12.63 -0.92
N ILE A 153 -2.91 13.22 -1.39
CA ILE A 153 -4.19 13.16 -0.69
C ILE A 153 -4.65 11.70 -0.61
N SER A 154 -5.00 11.24 0.58
CA SER A 154 -5.47 9.87 0.82
C SER A 154 -6.64 9.86 1.79
N CYS A 155 -7.79 10.37 1.31
CA CYS A 155 -9.03 10.44 2.07
C CYS A 155 -10.08 9.48 1.54
N GLY A 156 -9.92 8.19 1.86
CA GLY A 156 -10.94 7.17 1.62
C GLY A 156 -12.02 7.15 2.70
N ARG A 157 -12.98 6.21 2.58
CA ARG A 157 -14.15 6.09 3.48
C ARG A 157 -13.82 6.12 4.97
N THR A 158 -12.83 5.33 5.39
CA THR A 158 -12.44 5.20 6.79
C THR A 158 -11.88 6.50 7.35
N LYS A 159 -11.06 7.19 6.55
CA LYS A 159 -10.45 8.46 6.94
C LYS A 159 -11.48 9.59 6.95
N SER A 160 -12.34 9.68 5.93
CA SER A 160 -13.47 10.62 5.91
C SER A 160 -14.34 10.45 7.15
N ARG A 161 -14.71 9.20 7.48
CA ARG A 161 -15.48 8.91 8.70
C ARG A 161 -14.73 9.34 9.96
N ALA A 162 -13.44 9.02 10.08
CA ALA A 162 -12.64 9.40 11.24
C ALA A 162 -12.57 10.93 11.41
N ILE A 163 -12.41 11.68 10.31
CA ILE A 163 -12.42 13.15 10.32
C ILE A 163 -13.79 13.67 10.77
N VAL A 164 -14.89 13.11 10.26
CA VAL A 164 -16.24 13.52 10.69
C VAL A 164 -16.49 13.22 12.16
N CYS A 165 -16.21 11.98 12.60
CA CYS A 165 -16.55 11.54 13.95
C CYS A 165 -15.63 12.14 15.03
N ASN A 166 -14.33 12.32 14.72
CA ASN A 166 -13.34 12.69 15.74
C ASN A 166 -12.90 14.14 15.67
N VAL A 167 -13.16 14.85 14.55
CA VAL A 167 -12.72 16.24 14.36
C VAL A 167 -13.91 17.16 14.14
N LEU A 168 -14.62 17.02 13.02
CA LEU A 168 -15.68 17.96 12.64
C LEU A 168 -16.88 17.88 13.60
N GLY A 169 -17.36 16.68 13.90
CA GLY A 169 -18.49 16.45 14.80
C GLY A 169 -18.28 17.10 16.17
N PRO A 170 -17.22 16.73 16.93
CA PRO A 170 -16.95 17.33 18.23
C PRO A 170 -16.76 18.85 18.17
N TYR A 171 -16.05 19.36 17.15
CA TYR A 171 -15.83 20.79 16.98
C TYR A 171 -17.14 21.56 16.80
N PHE A 172 -18.01 21.14 15.87
CA PHE A 172 -19.28 21.83 15.63
C PHE A 172 -20.27 21.65 16.78
N THR A 173 -20.31 20.48 17.43
CA THR A 173 -21.14 20.25 18.61
C THR A 173 -20.76 21.19 19.75
N ASN A 174 -19.47 21.28 20.09
CA ASN A 174 -19.00 22.19 21.14
C ASN A 174 -19.30 23.65 20.81
N LYS A 175 -19.13 24.03 19.54
CA LYS A 175 -19.47 25.38 19.06
C LYS A 175 -20.96 25.71 19.24
N VAL A 176 -21.85 24.77 18.92
CA VAL A 176 -23.30 24.93 19.14
C VAL A 176 -23.60 25.02 20.65
N ILE A 177 -22.99 24.18 21.48
CA ILE A 177 -23.15 24.24 22.95
C ILE A 177 -22.72 25.60 23.49
N ASP A 178 -21.55 26.11 23.08
CA ASP A 178 -21.04 27.41 23.50
C ASP A 178 -21.95 28.57 23.08
N ASP A 179 -22.55 28.47 21.90
CA ASP A 179 -23.51 29.47 21.42
C ASP A 179 -24.83 29.38 22.20
N LEU A 180 -25.30 28.17 22.54
CA LEU A 180 -26.51 27.96 23.35
C LEU A 180 -26.38 28.44 24.79
N LEU A 181 -25.21 28.26 25.42
CA LEU A 181 -24.94 28.77 26.78
C LEU A 181 -25.01 30.30 26.88
N LYS A 182 -24.82 31.00 25.75
CA LYS A 182 -24.89 32.47 25.65
C LYS A 182 -26.23 32.96 25.13
N ALA A 183 -27.06 32.08 24.59
CA ALA A 183 -28.34 32.43 24.01
C ALA A 183 -29.37 32.67 25.11
N GLN A 184 -30.11 33.78 25.02
CA GLN A 184 -31.20 34.07 25.94
C GLN A 184 -32.42 33.16 25.70
N TYR A 185 -32.67 32.82 24.42
CA TYR A 185 -33.78 31.97 23.99
C TYR A 185 -33.34 31.04 22.85
N TYR A 186 -33.88 29.82 22.85
CA TYR A 186 -33.74 28.86 21.77
C TYR A 186 -35.01 28.00 21.67
N SER A 187 -35.27 27.44 20.50
CA SER A 187 -36.31 26.44 20.28
C SER A 187 -35.69 25.10 19.95
N LEU A 188 -36.33 24.04 20.46
CA LEU A 188 -35.95 22.65 20.23
C LEU A 188 -37.08 21.97 19.46
N SER A 189 -36.79 21.51 18.25
CA SER A 189 -37.69 20.66 17.46
C SER A 189 -37.20 19.24 17.52
N VAL A 190 -38.13 18.33 17.79
CA VAL A 190 -37.84 16.91 17.92
C VAL A 190 -38.79 16.17 17.02
N ASP A 191 -38.26 15.24 16.24
CA ASP A 191 -39.04 14.37 15.37
C ASP A 191 -38.68 12.92 15.67
N ALA A 192 -39.58 11.99 15.33
CA ALA A 192 -39.37 10.57 15.49
C ALA A 192 -39.65 9.86 14.15
N SER A 193 -38.64 9.23 13.59
CA SER A 193 -38.78 8.44 12.36
C SER A 193 -38.66 6.95 12.66
N ASN A 194 -39.63 6.17 12.18
CA ASN A 194 -39.71 4.73 12.33
C ASN A 194 -39.70 4.05 10.94
N LYS A 195 -38.54 3.99 10.29
CA LYS A 195 -38.40 3.27 9.02
C LYS A 195 -37.81 1.87 9.24
N GLY A 196 -38.68 0.86 9.16
CA GLY A 196 -38.30 -0.53 9.41
C GLY A 196 -37.85 -0.71 10.86
N ASN A 197 -36.70 -1.35 11.07
CA ASN A 197 -36.13 -1.59 12.40
C ASN A 197 -35.23 -0.42 12.89
N CYS A 198 -35.08 0.64 12.10
CA CYS A 198 -34.32 1.82 12.51
C CYS A 198 -35.26 2.85 13.12
N LYS A 199 -35.09 3.10 14.43
CA LYS A 199 -35.74 4.19 15.15
C LYS A 199 -34.76 5.34 15.25
N ILE A 200 -35.10 6.49 14.66
CA ILE A 200 -34.27 7.69 14.69
C ILE A 200 -35.05 8.78 15.41
N PHE A 201 -34.39 9.49 16.31
CA PHE A 201 -34.96 10.58 17.08
C PHE A 201 -34.09 11.84 16.94
N PRO A 202 -34.16 12.54 15.79
CA PRO A 202 -33.39 13.75 15.58
C PRO A 202 -33.87 14.89 16.48
N PHE A 203 -32.93 15.72 16.91
CA PHE A 203 -33.18 17.01 17.54
C PHE A 203 -32.61 18.13 16.66
N ALA A 204 -33.41 19.15 16.39
CA ALA A 204 -32.97 20.38 15.74
C ALA A 204 -33.09 21.53 16.73
N VAL A 205 -32.04 22.33 16.86
CA VAL A 205 -32.02 23.49 17.76
C VAL A 205 -31.92 24.76 16.93
N GLN A 206 -32.81 25.71 17.17
CA GLN A 206 -32.78 27.02 16.54
C GLN A 206 -32.58 28.09 17.61
N TYR A 207 -31.56 28.93 17.44
CA TYR A 207 -31.18 29.94 18.41
C TYR A 207 -30.66 31.20 17.69
N PHE A 208 -30.65 32.33 18.39
CA PHE A 208 -30.08 33.58 17.89
C PHE A 208 -28.70 33.80 18.49
N SER A 209 -27.67 33.93 17.65
CA SER A 209 -26.32 34.27 18.09
C SER A 209 -26.11 35.80 18.06
N PRO A 210 -25.48 36.39 19.09
CA PRO A 210 -25.13 37.82 19.09
C PRO A 210 -24.20 38.24 17.94
N THR A 211 -23.46 37.28 17.36
CA THR A 211 -22.54 37.53 16.21
C THR A 211 -23.23 37.51 14.85
N GLY A 212 -24.57 37.40 14.81
CA GLY A 212 -25.40 37.43 13.62
C GLY A 212 -26.44 36.31 13.59
N VAL A 213 -27.53 36.51 12.86
CA VAL A 213 -28.57 35.49 12.64
C VAL A 213 -27.97 34.34 11.84
N ARG A 214 -27.48 33.31 12.53
CA ARG A 214 -27.31 32.00 11.91
C ARG A 214 -28.68 31.35 11.87
N ARG A 215 -29.33 31.38 10.70
CA ARG A 215 -30.43 30.45 10.42
C ARG A 215 -29.80 29.07 10.28
N GLY A 216 -29.50 28.45 11.41
CA GLY A 216 -29.23 27.03 11.45
C GLY A 216 -30.51 26.30 11.06
N ASN A 217 -30.74 26.13 9.76
CA ASN A 217 -31.12 24.80 9.28
C ASN A 217 -29.83 23.94 9.23
N ASP A 218 -28.94 24.12 10.22
CA ASP A 218 -28.12 23.07 10.76
C ASP A 218 -29.13 22.08 11.32
N PHE A 219 -29.72 21.31 10.42
CA PHE A 219 -30.14 19.98 10.73
C PHE A 219 -28.92 19.37 11.42
N LEU A 220 -28.92 19.41 12.75
CA LEU A 220 -28.48 18.29 13.55
C LEU A 220 -29.45 17.15 13.20
N ILE A 221 -29.39 16.72 11.94
CA ILE A 221 -29.64 15.37 11.52
C ILE A 221 -28.57 14.58 12.30
N MET A 222 -28.91 14.33 13.57
CA MET A 222 -28.56 13.10 14.26
C MET A 222 -29.26 11.90 13.59
N SER A 223 -29.86 12.07 12.41
CA SER A 223 -30.03 11.01 11.42
C SER A 223 -28.64 10.57 10.91
N ASN A 224 -28.00 9.70 11.68
CA ASN A 224 -26.92 8.80 11.26
C ASN A 224 -25.51 9.38 11.02
N PHE A 225 -25.08 10.45 11.68
CA PHE A 225 -23.64 10.77 11.76
C PHE A 225 -22.99 10.89 13.15
N ILE A 226 -23.72 10.52 14.20
CA ILE A 226 -23.14 9.84 15.37
C ILE A 226 -23.84 8.48 15.43
N LEU A 227 -23.45 7.57 14.54
CA LEU A 227 -23.31 6.20 15.00
C LEU A 227 -22.09 6.19 15.92
N LEU A 228 -22.36 6.38 17.20
CA LEU A 228 -21.96 5.35 18.16
C LEU A 228 -22.34 4.02 17.51
N PHE A 229 -21.41 3.44 16.74
CA PHE A 229 -21.35 2.00 16.60
C PHE A 229 -21.01 1.51 18.01
N CYS A 230 -22.04 1.43 18.85
CA CYS A 230 -22.04 0.44 19.91
C CYS A 230 -22.26 -0.89 19.18
N ASN A 231 -21.27 -1.78 19.32
CA ASN A 231 -21.22 -3.13 18.74
C ASN A 231 -22.58 -3.84 18.71
N ILE A 232 -22.96 -4.37 17.55
CA ILE A 232 -23.00 -5.81 17.21
C ILE A 232 -22.83 -5.92 15.68
#